data_AF-A0A7Y3YKY4-F1
#
_entry.id   AF-A0A7Y3YKY4-F1
#
_cell.length_a   1.000
_cell.length_b   1.000
_cell.length_c   1.000
_cell.angle_alpha   90.00
_cell.angle_beta   90.00
_cell.angle_gamma   90.00
#
_symmetry.space_group_name_H-M   'P 1'
#
loop_
_entity.id
_entity.type
_entity.pdbx_description
1 polymer ?
#
loop_
_entity_poly.entity_id
_entity_poly.type
_entity_poly.pdbx_seq_one_letter_code
_entity_poly.pdbx_strand_id
1 'polypeptide(L)'
;MKDRFSMKKCLDSVFKSVREVLAISLWISIFAEVFVTDIGDTVVVSYPETQFLFDYSLLILLSLMAMSWLALGNQRFVQTFGYIVSYPFVVIIWKLPKLFFKNWAVAIAFLPAIHQFMSAFKANFVIGVGVIIAATLVCLAPNDSPIVIAGMAIVGFHLFTHFYKKFRSAYSSETIFTVLRDNISKAIDKFESHLEKDKPVGDPESDEYKKKLGNSLLHTYIFTTFLHLSIVRIKEVINSRKMDLYFLSSLIWTFMLSAFSFGVVYFGLYRVDASNFINVSDASFWDFIGFSFTTLMTSSISTIAPATGVAQLLTYVQLFVSLLLIVLLVFIILTSIREKYKKDLDDLLIGLEDAHDKSRRYVEANFELTADALESVLIEKNEQIMQLLLGVKYGKPKAESMLKEHKKPEEVSDNIEDAEVS
;
A
#
# COMPACT_ATOMS: atom_id res chain seq x y z
N MET A 1 14.68 39.31 -16.67
CA MET A 1 13.36 38.69 -16.36
C MET A 1 13.49 37.21 -15.96
N LYS A 2 14.39 36.44 -16.60
CA LYS A 2 14.66 35.02 -16.31
C LYS A 2 15.14 34.75 -14.86
N ASP A 3 15.96 35.63 -14.28
CA ASP A 3 16.50 35.44 -12.92
C ASP A 3 15.45 35.60 -11.82
N ARG A 4 14.50 36.54 -11.98
CA ARG A 4 13.38 36.70 -11.02
C ARG A 4 12.47 35.47 -11.00
N PHE A 5 12.36 34.75 -12.12
CA PHE A 5 11.57 33.52 -12.18
C PHE A 5 12.27 32.35 -11.46
N SER A 6 13.60 32.27 -11.59
CA SER A 6 14.41 31.28 -10.87
C SER A 6 14.31 31.43 -9.35
N MET A 7 14.40 32.67 -8.85
CA MET A 7 14.37 32.96 -7.41
C MET A 7 13.03 32.61 -6.76
N LYS A 8 11.89 32.87 -7.44
CA LYS A 8 10.55 32.47 -6.95
C LYS A 8 10.41 30.95 -6.85
N LYS A 9 10.85 30.21 -7.87
CA LYS A 9 10.78 28.73 -7.88
C LYS A 9 11.62 28.12 -6.75
N CYS A 10 12.79 28.70 -6.47
CA CYS A 10 13.63 28.29 -5.34
C CYS A 10 12.91 28.51 -4.01
N LEU A 11 12.36 29.71 -3.77
CA LEU A 11 11.60 30.03 -2.55
C LEU A 11 10.39 29.10 -2.36
N ASP A 12 9.63 28.83 -3.42
CA ASP A 12 8.48 27.91 -3.35
C ASP A 12 8.90 26.48 -3.03
N SER A 13 10.06 26.04 -3.53
CA SER A 13 10.60 24.72 -3.21
C SER A 13 11.03 24.63 -1.74
N VAL A 14 11.75 25.65 -1.25
CA VAL A 14 12.18 25.72 0.16
C VAL A 14 10.96 25.74 1.07
N PHE A 15 9.95 26.55 0.76
CA PHE A 15 8.72 26.63 1.55
C PHE A 15 7.98 25.29 1.62
N LYS A 16 7.88 24.56 0.50
CA LYS A 16 7.28 23.21 0.48
C LYS A 16 8.04 22.23 1.36
N SER A 17 9.37 22.24 1.31
CA SER A 17 10.21 21.38 2.15
C SER A 17 10.05 21.72 3.64
N VAL A 18 10.10 23.01 4.00
CA VAL A 18 9.92 23.47 5.40
C VAL A 18 8.54 23.04 5.91
N ARG A 19 7.48 23.24 5.12
CA ARG A 19 6.13 22.78 5.49
C ARG A 19 6.06 21.27 5.70
N GLU A 20 6.72 20.49 4.86
CA GLU A 20 6.75 19.02 4.99
C GLU A 20 7.51 18.57 6.24
N VAL A 21 8.66 19.18 6.55
CA VAL A 21 9.43 18.93 7.77
C VAL A 21 8.63 19.30 9.01
N LEU A 22 7.97 20.47 9.02
CA LEU A 22 7.10 20.90 10.12
C LEU A 22 5.93 19.95 10.33
N ALA A 23 5.27 19.50 9.25
CA ALA A 23 4.17 18.55 9.35
C ALA A 23 4.62 17.20 9.91
N ILE A 24 5.76 16.67 9.43
CA ILE A 24 6.34 15.42 9.92
C ILE A 24 6.71 15.57 11.41
N SER A 25 7.42 16.63 11.77
CA SER A 25 7.85 16.88 13.15
C SER A 25 6.65 17.00 14.09
N LEU A 26 5.64 17.79 13.72
CA LEU A 26 4.45 17.99 14.54
C LEU A 26 3.69 16.67 14.77
N TRP A 27 3.49 15.87 13.72
CA TRP A 27 2.79 14.60 13.86
C TRP A 27 3.60 13.53 14.59
N ILE A 28 4.93 13.51 14.45
CA ILE A 28 5.80 12.66 15.27
C ILE A 28 5.70 13.06 16.74
N SER A 29 5.73 14.36 17.05
CA SER A 29 5.56 14.85 18.43
C SER A 29 4.19 14.50 19.00
N ILE A 30 3.10 14.72 18.26
CA ILE A 30 1.75 14.32 18.69
C ILE A 30 1.68 12.80 18.91
N PHE A 31 2.27 12.01 18.01
CA PHE A 31 2.28 10.55 18.15
C PHE A 31 3.10 10.11 19.37
N ALA A 32 4.25 10.74 19.62
CA ALA A 32 5.09 10.42 20.76
C ALA A 32 4.41 10.77 22.09
N GLU A 33 3.76 11.94 22.18
CA GLU A 33 2.99 12.37 23.35
C GLU A 33 1.81 11.43 23.63
N VAL A 34 1.07 11.02 22.59
CA VAL A 34 -0.10 10.15 22.75
C VAL A 34 0.28 8.70 23.09
N PHE A 35 1.40 8.19 22.57
CA PHE A 35 1.71 6.76 22.60
C PHE A 35 2.94 6.35 23.41
N VAL A 36 3.91 7.20 23.74
CA VAL A 36 5.16 6.71 24.36
C VAL A 36 5.20 7.06 25.85
N THR A 37 4.85 8.28 26.23
CA THR A 37 4.76 8.77 27.62
C THR A 37 4.26 10.22 27.59
N ASP A 38 3.77 10.77 28.70
CA ASP A 38 3.61 12.23 28.86
C ASP A 38 5.02 12.86 28.83
N ILE A 39 5.53 13.14 27.63
CA ILE A 39 6.85 13.76 27.45
C ILE A 39 6.81 15.13 28.11
N GLY A 40 5.65 15.81 28.07
CA GLY A 40 5.40 17.01 28.85
C GLY A 40 5.74 16.84 30.32
N ASP A 41 5.15 15.85 30.99
CA ASP A 41 5.39 15.63 32.42
C ASP A 41 6.84 15.24 32.71
N THR A 42 7.45 14.43 31.85
CA THR A 42 8.86 14.04 32.00
C THR A 42 9.80 15.24 31.89
N VAL A 43 9.53 16.15 30.95
CA VAL A 43 10.29 17.39 30.77
C VAL A 43 10.05 18.37 31.92
N VAL A 44 8.81 18.49 32.41
CA VAL A 44 8.48 19.35 33.56
C VAL A 44 9.15 18.86 34.84
N VAL A 45 9.18 17.54 35.09
CA VAL A 45 9.89 16.95 36.23
C VAL A 45 11.40 17.21 36.13
N SER A 46 11.96 17.11 34.91
CA SER A 46 13.40 17.33 34.69
C SER A 46 13.79 18.82 34.75
N TYR A 47 12.88 19.71 34.33
CA TYR A 47 13.08 21.16 34.24
C TYR A 47 11.81 21.89 34.72
N PRO A 48 11.62 22.06 36.04
CA PRO A 48 10.41 22.68 36.59
C PRO A 48 10.19 24.10 36.09
N GLU A 49 11.27 24.81 35.76
CA GLU A 49 11.22 26.15 35.15
C GLU A 49 10.49 26.15 33.80
N THR A 50 10.36 25.01 33.11
CA THR A 50 9.64 24.92 31.84
C THR A 50 8.14 24.70 31.99
N GLN A 51 7.62 24.53 33.21
CA GLN A 51 6.19 24.29 33.46
C GLN A 51 5.29 25.35 32.83
N PHE A 52 5.71 26.63 32.88
CA PHE A 52 4.95 27.71 32.25
C PHE A 52 4.79 27.52 30.73
N LEU A 53 5.74 26.89 30.03
CA LEU A 53 5.62 26.64 28.59
C LEU A 53 4.50 25.63 28.29
N PHE A 54 4.29 24.65 29.16
CA PHE A 54 3.23 23.67 29.03
C PHE A 54 1.86 24.24 29.45
N ASP A 55 1.81 24.97 30.57
CA ASP A 55 0.61 25.65 31.05
C ASP A 55 0.07 26.65 30.00
N TYR A 56 0.97 27.36 29.32
CA TYR A 56 0.63 28.32 28.26
C TYR A 56 0.80 27.77 26.84
N SER A 57 0.96 26.45 26.66
CA SER A 57 1.25 25.82 25.35
C SER A 57 0.20 26.16 24.29
N LEU A 58 -1.08 26.19 24.66
CA LEU A 58 -2.17 26.59 23.78
C LEU A 58 -2.07 28.07 23.36
N LEU A 59 -1.70 28.97 24.27
CA LEU A 59 -1.51 30.39 23.95
C LEU A 59 -0.29 30.60 23.05
N ILE A 60 0.81 29.88 23.32
CA ILE A 60 2.00 29.90 22.47
C ILE A 60 1.66 29.40 21.06
N LEU A 61 0.92 28.30 20.94
CA LEU A 61 0.46 27.75 19.67
C LEU A 61 -0.44 28.75 18.92
N LEU A 62 -1.41 29.36 19.59
CA LEU A 62 -2.29 30.38 19.00
C LEU A 62 -1.51 31.62 18.56
N SER A 63 -0.51 32.06 19.33
CA SER A 63 0.37 33.18 18.98
C SER A 63 1.22 32.85 17.75
N LEU A 64 1.82 31.67 17.69
CA LEU A 64 2.56 31.18 16.53
C LEU A 64 1.65 31.07 15.29
N MET A 65 0.42 30.59 15.46
CA MET A 65 -0.58 30.55 14.39
C MET A 65 -0.95 31.95 13.90
N ALA A 66 -1.18 32.91 14.80
CA ALA A 66 -1.50 34.30 14.46
C ALA A 66 -0.35 34.99 13.71
N MET A 67 0.89 34.84 14.20
CA MET A 67 2.09 35.35 13.53
C MET A 67 2.27 34.71 12.15
N SER A 68 2.06 33.40 12.04
CA SER A 68 2.15 32.67 10.76
C SER A 68 1.06 33.12 9.78
N TRP A 69 -0.15 33.39 10.26
CA TRP A 69 -1.24 33.93 9.45
C TRP A 69 -0.86 35.30 8.90
N LEU A 70 -0.40 36.22 9.75
CA LEU A 70 0.03 37.55 9.33
C LEU A 70 1.17 37.51 8.31
N ALA A 71 2.17 36.64 8.51
CA ALA A 71 3.32 36.53 7.61
C ALA A 71 2.97 35.91 6.24
N LEU A 72 2.09 34.91 6.20
CA LEU A 72 1.77 34.16 4.97
C LEU A 72 0.58 34.74 4.20
N GLY A 73 -0.30 35.48 4.87
CA GLY A 73 -1.59 35.91 4.35
C GLY A 73 -2.63 34.78 4.32
N ASN A 74 -3.91 35.15 4.17
CA ASN A 74 -5.05 34.25 4.38
C ASN A 74 -5.01 32.96 3.53
N GLN A 75 -4.83 33.09 2.22
CA GLN A 75 -4.88 31.94 1.31
C GLN A 75 -3.74 30.94 1.55
N ARG A 76 -2.50 31.43 1.72
CA ARG A 76 -1.33 30.57 1.93
C ARG A 76 -1.33 29.96 3.33
N PHE A 77 -1.81 30.70 4.33
CA PHE A 77 -1.97 30.18 5.70
C PHE A 77 -2.94 29.00 5.72
N VAL A 78 -4.16 29.16 5.19
CA VAL A 78 -5.17 28.08 5.15
C VAL A 78 -4.65 26.86 4.40
N GLN A 79 -3.97 27.04 3.25
CA GLN A 79 -3.37 25.91 2.51
C GLN A 79 -2.25 25.21 3.30
N THR A 80 -1.44 25.97 4.04
CA THR A 80 -0.31 25.44 4.81
C THR A 80 -0.78 24.72 6.06
N PHE A 81 -1.64 25.36 6.85
CA PHE A 81 -2.21 24.80 8.07
C PHE A 81 -3.11 23.59 7.75
N GLY A 82 -3.98 23.72 6.75
CA GLY A 82 -4.82 22.61 6.28
C GLY A 82 -4.01 21.41 5.80
N TYR A 83 -2.87 21.63 5.14
CA TYR A 83 -1.93 20.57 4.77
C TYR A 83 -1.27 19.90 5.98
N ILE A 84 -0.84 20.68 6.99
CA ILE A 84 -0.20 20.16 8.21
C ILE A 84 -1.20 19.30 8.99
N VAL A 85 -2.42 19.81 9.24
CA VAL A 85 -3.47 19.07 9.96
C VAL A 85 -3.90 17.82 9.17
N SER A 86 -4.00 17.91 7.85
CA SER A 86 -4.39 16.76 7.01
C SER A 86 -3.22 15.86 6.62
N TYR A 87 -2.01 16.09 7.14
CA TYR A 87 -0.80 15.42 6.67
C TYR A 87 -0.87 13.88 6.70
N PRO A 88 -1.36 13.22 7.78
CA PRO A 88 -1.47 11.76 7.81
C PRO A 88 -2.38 11.23 6.71
N PHE A 89 -3.51 11.90 6.48
CA PHE A 89 -4.45 11.55 5.41
C PHE A 89 -3.83 11.77 4.03
N VAL A 90 -3.09 12.86 3.81
CA VAL A 90 -2.39 13.12 2.55
C VAL A 90 -1.33 12.05 2.28
N VAL A 91 -0.58 11.61 3.30
CA VAL A 91 0.41 10.54 3.16
C VAL A 91 -0.27 9.23 2.78
N ILE A 92 -1.31 8.83 3.51
CA ILE A 92 -2.01 7.56 3.32
C ILE A 92 -2.79 7.53 1.99
N ILE A 93 -3.52 8.60 1.66
CA ILE A 93 -4.41 8.64 0.49
C ILE A 93 -3.66 8.98 -0.79
N TRP A 94 -2.59 9.80 -0.73
CA TRP A 94 -1.93 10.31 -1.94
C TRP A 94 -0.52 9.78 -2.14
N LYS A 95 0.36 9.95 -1.14
CA LYS A 95 1.78 9.57 -1.29
C LYS A 95 1.95 8.05 -1.41
N LEU A 96 1.20 7.29 -0.61
CA LEU A 96 1.31 5.84 -0.55
C LEU A 96 0.82 5.18 -1.86
N PRO A 97 -0.35 5.52 -2.44
CA PRO A 97 -0.73 5.05 -3.78
C PRO A 97 0.25 5.49 -4.87
N LYS A 98 0.74 6.73 -4.82
CA LYS A 98 1.76 7.21 -5.77
C LYS A 98 3.04 6.38 -5.71
N LEU A 99 3.45 5.93 -4.52
CA LEU A 99 4.62 5.07 -4.34
C LEU A 99 4.36 3.66 -4.92
N PHE A 100 3.16 3.13 -4.74
CA PHE A 100 2.73 1.87 -5.37
C PHE A 100 2.71 1.97 -6.90
N PHE A 101 2.19 3.06 -7.47
CA PHE A 101 2.22 3.30 -8.92
C PHE A 101 3.62 3.56 -9.48
N LYS A 102 4.53 4.12 -8.67
CA LYS A 102 5.94 4.27 -9.07
C LYS A 102 6.64 2.91 -9.11
N ASN A 103 6.32 2.03 -8.16
CA ASN A 103 6.91 0.71 -8.00
C ASN A 103 5.86 -0.38 -8.23
N TRP A 104 5.36 -0.49 -9.46
CA TRP A 104 4.30 -1.44 -9.84
C TRP A 104 4.54 -2.87 -9.37
N ALA A 105 5.79 -3.35 -9.41
CA ALA A 105 6.12 -4.68 -8.92
C ALA A 105 5.90 -4.83 -7.40
N VAL A 106 6.10 -3.78 -6.60
CA VAL A 106 5.71 -3.80 -5.17
C VAL A 106 4.19 -3.81 -5.04
N ALA A 107 3.47 -3.03 -5.85
CA ALA A 107 2.01 -3.03 -5.84
C ALA A 107 1.42 -4.41 -6.16
N ILE A 108 1.97 -5.11 -7.16
CA ILE A 108 1.56 -6.47 -7.51
C ILE A 108 1.94 -7.46 -6.41
N ALA A 109 3.13 -7.35 -5.82
CA ALA A 109 3.53 -8.20 -4.70
C ALA A 109 2.61 -8.03 -3.47
N PHE A 110 2.11 -6.82 -3.23
CA PHE A 110 1.16 -6.50 -2.15
C PHE A 110 -0.31 -6.61 -2.57
N LEU A 111 -0.60 -6.98 -3.82
CA LEU A 111 -1.97 -7.10 -4.33
C LEU A 111 -2.83 -8.05 -3.48
N PRO A 112 -2.31 -9.20 -2.99
CA PRO A 112 -3.03 -10.04 -2.03
C PRO A 112 -3.45 -9.27 -0.77
N ALA A 113 -2.53 -8.48 -0.20
CA ALA A 113 -2.77 -7.66 0.99
C ALA A 113 -3.85 -6.61 0.73
N ILE A 114 -3.75 -5.91 -0.40
CA ILE A 114 -4.69 -4.86 -0.81
C ILE A 114 -6.08 -5.46 -1.03
N HIS A 115 -6.17 -6.58 -1.75
CA HIS A 115 -7.43 -7.27 -1.98
C HIS A 115 -8.06 -7.77 -0.68
N GLN A 116 -7.28 -8.40 0.20
CA GLN A 116 -7.75 -8.84 1.51
C GLN A 116 -8.21 -7.65 2.37
N PHE A 117 -7.47 -6.55 2.35
CA PHE A 117 -7.83 -5.33 3.06
C PHE A 117 -9.15 -4.77 2.55
N MET A 118 -9.34 -4.64 1.23
CA MET A 118 -10.56 -4.09 0.62
C MET A 118 -11.77 -5.00 0.82
N SER A 119 -11.63 -6.30 0.56
CA SER A 119 -12.73 -7.27 0.68
C SER A 119 -13.21 -7.44 2.13
N ALA A 120 -12.30 -7.43 3.10
CA ALA A 120 -12.61 -7.59 4.51
C ALA A 120 -12.61 -6.26 5.29
N PHE A 121 -12.56 -5.10 4.62
CA PHE A 121 -12.37 -3.80 5.26
C PHE A 121 -13.39 -3.55 6.36
N LYS A 122 -14.69 -3.70 6.04
CA LYS A 122 -15.78 -3.45 6.99
C LYS A 122 -15.66 -4.35 8.23
N ALA A 123 -15.44 -5.64 8.03
CA ALA A 123 -15.34 -6.61 9.12
C ALA A 123 -14.09 -6.36 9.98
N ASN A 124 -12.92 -6.15 9.35
CA ASN A 124 -11.68 -5.88 10.05
C ASN A 124 -11.71 -4.53 10.78
N PHE A 125 -12.38 -3.52 10.22
CA PHE A 125 -12.57 -2.23 10.86
C PHE A 125 -13.44 -2.35 12.12
N VAL A 126 -14.60 -3.01 12.03
CA VAL A 126 -15.50 -3.21 13.18
C VAL A 126 -14.81 -4.02 14.28
N ILE A 127 -14.14 -5.13 13.91
CA ILE A 127 -13.39 -5.95 14.85
C ILE A 127 -12.23 -5.14 15.46
N GLY A 128 -11.48 -4.38 14.66
CA GLY A 128 -10.36 -3.57 15.12
C GLY A 128 -10.79 -2.48 16.10
N VAL A 129 -11.86 -1.74 15.80
CA VAL A 129 -12.43 -0.75 16.73
C VAL A 129 -12.91 -1.43 18.00
N GLY A 130 -13.57 -2.58 17.90
CA GLY A 130 -14.01 -3.36 19.07
C GLY A 130 -12.84 -3.80 19.97
N VAL A 131 -11.73 -4.22 19.37
CA VAL A 131 -10.50 -4.61 20.10
C VAL A 131 -9.85 -3.40 20.75
N ILE A 132 -9.79 -2.25 20.08
CA ILE A 132 -9.27 -1.01 20.65
C ILE A 132 -10.12 -0.60 21.86
N ILE A 133 -11.45 -0.59 21.72
CA ILE A 133 -12.36 -0.30 22.84
C ILE A 133 -12.15 -1.30 23.99
N ALA A 134 -12.05 -2.59 23.70
CA ALA A 134 -11.80 -3.62 24.71
C ALA A 134 -10.46 -3.41 25.43
N ALA A 135 -9.38 -3.10 24.70
CA ALA A 135 -8.08 -2.78 25.28
C ALA A 135 -8.13 -1.51 26.13
N THR A 136 -8.80 -0.45 25.67
CA THR A 136 -9.02 0.77 26.44
C THR A 136 -9.81 0.51 27.71
N LEU A 137 -10.84 -0.33 27.66
CA LEU A 137 -11.61 -0.73 28.85
C LEU A 137 -10.75 -1.51 29.85
N VAL A 138 -9.88 -2.42 29.39
CA VAL A 138 -8.90 -3.08 30.27
C VAL A 138 -7.99 -2.05 30.96
N CYS A 139 -7.58 -1.00 30.24
CA CYS A 139 -6.69 0.02 30.79
C CYS A 139 -7.39 1.03 31.72
N LEU A 140 -8.67 1.35 31.50
CA LEU A 140 -9.35 2.45 32.21
C LEU A 140 -10.45 2.01 33.19
N ALA A 141 -11.01 0.81 33.06
CA ALA A 141 -12.07 0.35 33.98
C ALA A 141 -11.54 0.23 35.42
N PRO A 142 -12.38 0.28 36.47
CA PRO A 142 -11.94 0.02 37.84
C PRO A 142 -11.34 -1.39 38.00
N ASN A 143 -10.36 -1.55 38.90
CA ASN A 143 -9.57 -2.79 39.07
C ASN A 143 -10.44 -4.05 39.29
N ASP A 144 -11.52 -3.94 40.06
CA ASP A 144 -12.41 -5.06 40.39
C ASP A 144 -13.57 -5.28 39.40
N SER A 145 -13.56 -4.58 38.27
CA SER A 145 -14.68 -4.64 37.33
C SER A 145 -14.63 -5.91 36.48
N PRO A 146 -15.74 -6.68 36.36
CA PRO A 146 -15.82 -7.81 35.43
C PRO A 146 -15.60 -7.41 33.97
N ILE A 147 -15.69 -6.11 33.66
CA ILE A 147 -15.39 -5.51 32.36
C ILE A 147 -13.93 -5.78 31.95
N VAL A 148 -12.98 -5.80 32.90
CA VAL A 148 -11.56 -6.07 32.61
C VAL A 148 -11.41 -7.48 32.04
N ILE A 149 -12.03 -8.48 32.69
CA ILE A 149 -11.99 -9.88 32.26
C ILE A 149 -12.66 -10.04 30.89
N ALA A 150 -13.80 -9.39 30.66
CA ALA A 150 -14.48 -9.40 29.37
C ALA A 150 -13.61 -8.78 28.26
N GLY A 151 -12.93 -7.67 28.55
CA GLY A 151 -12.02 -7.01 27.62
C GLY A 151 -10.81 -7.90 27.27
N MET A 152 -10.20 -8.54 28.27
CA MET A 152 -9.12 -9.52 28.07
C MET A 152 -9.58 -10.69 27.18
N ALA A 153 -10.78 -11.22 27.42
CA ALA A 153 -11.34 -12.32 26.62
C ALA A 153 -11.58 -11.91 25.16
N ILE A 154 -12.09 -10.71 24.91
CA ILE A 154 -12.30 -10.18 23.55
C ILE A 154 -10.97 -10.01 22.81
N VAL A 155 -9.95 -9.42 23.48
CA VAL A 155 -8.60 -9.24 22.90
C VAL A 155 -7.95 -10.60 22.62
N GLY A 156 -8.04 -11.54 23.56
CA GLY A 156 -7.53 -12.91 23.39
C GLY A 156 -8.24 -13.67 22.26
N PHE A 157 -9.56 -13.56 22.17
CA PHE A 157 -10.33 -14.15 21.07
C PHE A 157 -9.96 -13.55 19.72
N HIS A 158 -9.78 -12.22 19.66
CA HIS A 158 -9.30 -11.57 18.45
C HIS A 158 -7.95 -12.14 18.00
N LEU A 159 -6.99 -12.24 18.91
CA LEU A 159 -5.67 -12.81 18.62
C LEU A 159 -5.78 -14.25 18.12
N PHE A 160 -6.60 -15.08 18.78
CA PHE A 160 -6.86 -16.46 18.35
C PHE A 160 -7.43 -16.50 16.92
N THR A 161 -8.45 -15.69 16.61
CA THR A 161 -9.02 -15.65 15.25
C THR A 161 -8.02 -15.15 14.21
N HIS A 162 -7.11 -14.25 14.57
CA HIS A 162 -6.04 -13.77 13.70
C HIS A 162 -5.06 -14.91 13.36
N PHE A 163 -4.59 -15.66 14.36
CA PHE A 163 -3.74 -16.83 14.13
C PHE A 163 -4.45 -17.90 13.32
N TYR A 164 -5.71 -18.23 13.66
CA TYR A 164 -6.49 -19.19 12.91
C TYR A 164 -6.61 -18.81 11.43
N LYS A 165 -6.91 -17.53 11.13
CA LYS A 165 -6.95 -17.02 9.75
C LYS A 165 -5.59 -17.12 9.06
N LYS A 166 -4.48 -16.80 9.75
CA LYS A 166 -3.13 -16.91 9.19
C LYS A 166 -2.74 -18.35 8.89
N PHE A 167 -3.00 -19.27 9.82
CA PHE A 167 -2.78 -20.71 9.60
C PHE A 167 -3.63 -21.24 8.46
N ARG A 168 -4.94 -20.96 8.47
CA ARG A 168 -5.83 -21.35 7.37
C ARG A 168 -5.34 -20.79 6.04
N SER A 169 -4.90 -19.54 5.99
CA SER A 169 -4.35 -18.93 4.78
C SER A 169 -3.04 -19.56 4.32
N ALA A 170 -2.20 -20.05 5.23
CA ALA A 170 -0.95 -20.73 4.88
C ALA A 170 -1.18 -22.11 4.25
N TYR A 171 -2.26 -22.81 4.65
CA TYR A 171 -2.61 -24.15 4.17
C TYR A 171 -3.71 -24.17 3.09
N SER A 172 -4.48 -23.08 2.92
CA SER A 172 -5.53 -22.98 1.89
C SER A 172 -4.92 -23.25 0.52
N SER A 173 -5.55 -24.09 -0.31
CA SER A 173 -5.17 -24.30 -1.72
C SER A 173 -5.46 -23.06 -2.56
N GLU A 174 -6.54 -22.33 -2.26
CA GLU A 174 -6.92 -21.09 -2.94
C GLU A 174 -6.01 -19.94 -2.50
N THR A 175 -5.36 -19.29 -3.46
CA THR A 175 -4.67 -18.01 -3.25
C THR A 175 -5.44 -16.89 -3.90
N ILE A 176 -5.12 -15.65 -3.55
CA ILE A 176 -5.77 -14.49 -4.19
C ILE A 176 -5.47 -14.43 -5.70
N PHE A 177 -4.35 -15.02 -6.13
CA PHE A 177 -4.01 -15.09 -7.55
C PHE A 177 -4.89 -16.04 -8.34
N THR A 178 -5.43 -17.11 -7.75
CA THR A 178 -6.42 -17.96 -8.43
C THR A 178 -7.72 -17.19 -8.67
N VAL A 179 -8.19 -16.45 -7.66
CA VAL A 179 -9.36 -15.56 -7.78
C VAL A 179 -9.11 -14.46 -8.82
N LEU A 180 -7.92 -13.86 -8.80
CA LEU A 180 -7.54 -12.82 -9.75
C LEU A 180 -7.47 -13.37 -11.18
N ARG A 181 -6.88 -14.55 -11.38
CA ARG A 181 -6.83 -15.24 -12.67
C ARG A 181 -8.23 -15.48 -13.22
N ASP A 182 -9.13 -16.00 -12.41
CA ASP A 182 -10.50 -16.28 -12.84
C ASP A 182 -11.26 -14.98 -13.20
N ASN A 183 -11.02 -13.90 -12.46
CA ASN A 183 -11.58 -12.58 -12.78
C ASN A 183 -10.97 -11.97 -14.04
N ILE A 184 -9.66 -12.13 -14.24
CA ILE A 184 -8.96 -11.66 -15.44
C ILE A 184 -9.45 -12.43 -16.67
N SER A 185 -9.56 -13.76 -16.58
CA SER A 185 -10.12 -14.59 -17.65
C SER A 185 -11.52 -14.11 -18.05
N LYS A 186 -12.42 -13.91 -17.08
CA LYS A 186 -13.76 -13.38 -17.35
C LYS A 186 -13.73 -11.98 -17.96
N ALA A 187 -12.79 -11.13 -17.56
CA ALA A 187 -12.63 -9.79 -18.12
C ALA A 187 -12.14 -9.84 -19.58
N ILE A 188 -11.23 -10.78 -19.89
CA ILE A 188 -10.76 -11.07 -21.26
C ILE A 188 -11.93 -11.57 -22.11
N ASP A 189 -12.66 -12.60 -21.66
CA ASP A 189 -13.82 -13.14 -22.39
C ASP A 189 -14.88 -12.06 -22.67
N LYS A 190 -15.11 -11.19 -21.68
CA LYS A 190 -16.04 -10.05 -21.83
C LYS A 190 -15.52 -9.03 -22.84
N PHE A 191 -14.21 -8.79 -22.88
CA PHE A 191 -13.60 -7.88 -23.84
C PHE A 191 -13.65 -8.46 -25.26
N GLU A 192 -13.31 -9.74 -25.43
CA GLU A 192 -13.39 -10.45 -26.71
C GLU A 192 -14.82 -10.44 -27.27
N SER A 193 -15.81 -10.80 -26.45
CA SER A 193 -17.21 -10.74 -26.87
C SER A 193 -17.71 -9.31 -27.17
N HIS A 194 -17.09 -8.29 -26.59
CA HIS A 194 -17.38 -6.89 -26.93
C HIS A 194 -16.77 -6.52 -28.29
N LEU A 195 -15.54 -6.93 -28.56
CA LEU A 195 -14.88 -6.73 -29.85
C LEU A 195 -15.62 -7.42 -30.99
N GLU A 196 -16.08 -8.65 -30.79
CA GLU A 196 -16.87 -9.36 -31.81
C GLU A 196 -18.18 -8.63 -32.15
N LYS A 197 -18.86 -8.09 -31.14
CA LYS A 197 -20.11 -7.31 -31.33
C LYS A 197 -19.88 -5.96 -31.98
N ASP A 198 -18.74 -5.34 -31.69
CA ASP A 198 -18.41 -4.01 -32.19
C ASP A 198 -17.72 -4.03 -33.55
N LYS A 199 -17.51 -5.22 -34.13
CA LYS A 199 -17.01 -5.37 -35.50
C LYS A 199 -17.83 -4.46 -36.43
N PRO A 200 -17.18 -3.56 -37.18
CA PRO A 200 -17.91 -2.64 -38.05
C PRO A 200 -18.58 -3.44 -39.17
N VAL A 201 -19.86 -3.16 -39.39
CA VAL A 201 -20.69 -3.76 -40.44
C VAL A 201 -21.14 -2.64 -41.36
N GLY A 202 -20.98 -2.80 -42.66
CA GLY A 202 -21.34 -1.78 -43.65
C GLY A 202 -20.33 -1.67 -44.78
N ASP A 203 -20.48 -0.63 -45.59
CA ASP A 203 -19.56 -0.31 -46.69
C ASP A 203 -18.19 0.11 -46.12
N PRO A 204 -17.09 -0.57 -46.48
CA PRO A 204 -15.73 -0.21 -46.08
C PRO A 204 -15.36 1.24 -46.41
N GLU A 205 -15.95 1.81 -47.46
CA GLU A 205 -15.67 3.19 -47.87
C GLU A 205 -16.40 4.24 -47.04
N SER A 206 -17.45 3.86 -46.30
CA SER A 206 -18.21 4.80 -45.49
C SER A 206 -17.38 5.38 -44.33
N ASP A 207 -17.52 6.69 -44.11
CA ASP A 207 -16.83 7.38 -43.02
C ASP A 207 -17.19 6.81 -41.64
N GLU A 208 -18.42 6.33 -41.48
CA GLU A 208 -18.90 5.68 -40.26
C GLU A 208 -18.16 4.36 -40.01
N TYR A 209 -17.98 3.53 -41.05
CA TYR A 209 -17.19 2.30 -40.97
C TYR A 209 -15.75 2.61 -40.56
N LYS A 210 -15.08 3.56 -41.25
CA LYS A 210 -13.69 3.96 -40.99
C LYS A 210 -13.50 4.52 -39.56
N LYS A 211 -14.49 5.23 -39.03
CA LYS A 211 -14.49 5.76 -37.65
C LYS A 211 -14.70 4.67 -36.61
N LYS A 212 -15.69 3.79 -36.80
CA LYS A 212 -15.97 2.67 -35.88
C LYS A 212 -14.79 1.69 -35.85
N LEU A 213 -14.21 1.41 -37.02
CA LEU A 213 -12.99 0.64 -37.18
C LEU A 213 -11.83 1.24 -36.38
N GLY A 214 -11.56 2.54 -36.55
CA GLY A 214 -10.49 3.24 -35.83
C GLY A 214 -10.65 3.17 -34.31
N ASN A 215 -11.87 3.33 -33.79
CA ASN A 215 -12.15 3.22 -32.36
C ASN A 215 -11.96 1.78 -31.84
N SER A 216 -12.44 0.78 -32.58
CA SER A 216 -12.25 -0.62 -32.22
C SER A 216 -10.76 -0.98 -32.18
N LEU A 217 -10.00 -0.55 -33.20
CA LEU A 217 -8.55 -0.73 -33.26
C LEU A 217 -7.83 -0.09 -32.08
N LEU A 218 -8.19 1.14 -31.72
CA LEU A 218 -7.61 1.85 -30.60
C LEU A 218 -7.89 1.11 -29.27
N HIS A 219 -9.13 0.65 -29.05
CA HIS A 219 -9.47 -0.10 -27.85
C HIS A 219 -8.73 -1.43 -27.76
N THR A 220 -8.66 -2.19 -28.85
CA THR A 220 -7.88 -3.43 -28.91
C THR A 220 -6.40 -3.18 -28.65
N TYR A 221 -5.83 -2.12 -29.23
CA TYR A 221 -4.43 -1.76 -29.01
C TYR A 221 -4.14 -1.35 -27.55
N ILE A 222 -5.02 -0.53 -26.94
CA ILE A 222 -4.92 -0.16 -25.53
C ILE A 222 -4.96 -1.40 -24.65
N PHE A 223 -5.89 -2.32 -24.90
CA PHE A 223 -6.03 -3.56 -24.15
C PHE A 223 -4.80 -4.47 -24.29
N THR A 224 -4.35 -4.72 -25.52
CA THR A 224 -3.13 -5.51 -25.78
C THR A 224 -1.91 -4.88 -25.13
N THR A 225 -1.78 -3.56 -25.16
CA THR A 225 -0.70 -2.83 -24.48
C THR A 225 -0.79 -3.01 -22.96
N PHE A 226 -1.98 -2.94 -22.38
CA PHE A 226 -2.20 -3.19 -20.96
C PHE A 226 -1.83 -4.62 -20.56
N LEU A 227 -2.22 -5.63 -21.36
CA LEU A 227 -1.84 -7.02 -21.13
C LEU A 227 -0.31 -7.19 -21.19
N HIS A 228 0.34 -6.64 -22.22
CA HIS A 228 1.79 -6.68 -22.37
C HIS A 228 2.51 -6.09 -21.15
N LEU A 229 2.05 -4.94 -20.67
CA LEU A 229 2.60 -4.30 -19.47
C LEU A 229 2.40 -5.18 -18.24
N SER A 230 1.22 -5.77 -18.09
CA SER A 230 0.91 -6.66 -16.98
C SER A 230 1.84 -7.88 -17.00
N ILE A 231 2.06 -8.50 -18.17
CA ILE A 231 3.00 -9.61 -18.40
C ILE A 231 4.42 -9.22 -17.96
N VAL A 232 4.95 -8.10 -18.45
CA VAL A 232 6.31 -7.64 -18.12
C VAL A 232 6.45 -7.39 -16.61
N ARG A 233 5.43 -6.78 -15.98
CA ARG A 233 5.46 -6.47 -14.55
C ARG A 233 5.31 -7.72 -13.68
N ILE A 234 4.47 -8.67 -14.07
CA ILE A 234 4.33 -9.95 -13.36
C ILE A 234 5.62 -10.75 -13.48
N LYS A 235 6.26 -10.82 -14.65
CA LYS A 235 7.60 -11.41 -14.82
C LYS A 235 8.63 -10.75 -13.91
N GLU A 236 8.62 -9.41 -13.81
CA GLU A 236 9.49 -8.69 -12.89
C GLU A 236 9.26 -9.11 -11.42
N VAL A 237 8.00 -9.29 -11.02
CA VAL A 237 7.64 -9.72 -9.65
C VAL A 237 8.09 -11.15 -9.37
N ILE A 238 7.78 -12.09 -10.28
CA ILE A 238 8.16 -13.51 -10.20
C ILE A 238 9.67 -13.66 -10.03
N ASN A 239 10.45 -12.86 -10.77
CA ASN A 239 11.91 -12.89 -10.73
C ASN A 239 12.50 -12.09 -9.55
N SER A 240 11.69 -11.32 -8.83
CA SER A 240 12.15 -10.48 -7.72
C SER A 240 11.89 -11.13 -6.36
N ARG A 241 12.68 -10.74 -5.36
CA ARG A 241 12.44 -11.07 -3.94
C ARG A 241 11.36 -10.19 -3.28
N LYS A 242 10.55 -9.47 -4.06
CA LYS A 242 9.53 -8.54 -3.52
C LYS A 242 8.38 -9.28 -2.82
N MET A 243 8.11 -10.53 -3.19
CA MET A 243 7.15 -11.38 -2.46
C MET A 243 7.62 -11.69 -1.04
N ASP A 244 8.92 -11.92 -0.84
CA ASP A 244 9.50 -12.18 0.48
C ASP A 244 9.28 -10.97 1.40
N LEU A 245 9.39 -9.75 0.88
CA LEU A 245 9.10 -8.52 1.60
C LEU A 245 7.64 -8.47 2.09
N TYR A 246 6.68 -8.89 1.27
CA TYR A 246 5.27 -8.95 1.66
C TYR A 246 5.06 -9.93 2.82
N PHE A 247 5.60 -11.15 2.71
CA PHE A 247 5.43 -12.15 3.77
C PHE A 247 6.13 -11.74 5.07
N LEU A 248 7.34 -11.18 4.97
CA LEU A 248 8.08 -10.65 6.12
C LEU A 248 7.29 -9.53 6.80
N SER A 249 6.73 -8.59 6.02
CA SER A 249 5.90 -7.50 6.56
C SER A 249 4.64 -8.03 7.26
N SER A 250 3.97 -9.03 6.68
CA SER A 250 2.81 -9.69 7.28
C SER A 250 3.15 -10.42 8.58
N LEU A 251 4.34 -11.03 8.66
CA LEU A 251 4.80 -11.71 9.86
C LEU A 251 5.17 -10.72 10.96
N ILE A 252 5.91 -9.65 10.63
CA ILE A 252 6.22 -8.55 11.58
C ILE A 252 4.93 -7.98 12.16
N TRP A 253 3.92 -7.74 11.32
CA TRP A 253 2.61 -7.29 11.79
C TRP A 253 1.97 -8.27 12.78
N THR A 254 2.01 -9.57 12.49
CA THR A 254 1.46 -10.60 13.37
C THR A 254 2.22 -10.69 14.70
N PHE A 255 3.54 -10.54 14.65
CA PHE A 255 4.39 -10.48 15.84
C PHE A 255 4.03 -9.26 16.70
N MET A 256 3.96 -8.06 16.12
CA MET A 256 3.60 -6.82 16.84
C MET A 256 2.20 -6.89 17.44
N LEU A 257 1.22 -7.42 16.69
CA LEU A 257 -0.14 -7.61 17.17
C LEU A 257 -0.19 -8.59 18.36
N SER A 258 0.63 -9.65 18.33
CA SER A 258 0.74 -10.61 19.42
C SER A 258 1.34 -9.99 20.67
N ALA A 259 2.45 -9.26 20.52
CA ALA A 259 3.09 -8.55 21.64
C ALA A 259 2.13 -7.56 22.29
N PHE A 260 1.42 -6.78 21.48
CA PHE A 260 0.43 -5.82 21.98
C PHE A 260 -0.73 -6.51 22.69
N SER A 261 -1.32 -7.53 22.06
CA SER A 261 -2.50 -8.24 22.60
C SER A 261 -2.18 -8.95 23.92
N PHE A 262 -1.06 -9.67 24.00
CA PHE A 262 -0.64 -10.31 25.25
C PHE A 262 -0.27 -9.29 26.32
N GLY A 263 0.38 -8.17 25.96
CA GLY A 263 0.67 -7.09 26.90
C GLY A 263 -0.61 -6.50 27.52
N VAL A 264 -1.66 -6.29 26.73
CA VAL A 264 -2.99 -5.88 27.23
C VAL A 264 -3.57 -6.93 28.18
N VAL A 265 -3.49 -8.23 27.83
CA VAL A 265 -4.02 -9.30 28.69
C VAL A 265 -3.22 -9.40 30.00
N TYR A 266 -1.88 -9.28 29.97
CA TYR A 266 -1.08 -9.28 31.20
C TYR A 266 -1.37 -8.08 32.08
N PHE A 267 -1.49 -6.89 31.49
CA PHE A 267 -1.86 -5.71 32.24
C PHE A 267 -3.24 -5.87 32.89
N GLY A 268 -4.22 -6.40 32.15
CA GLY A 268 -5.53 -6.73 32.70
C GLY A 268 -5.46 -7.72 33.86
N LEU A 269 -4.64 -8.78 33.73
CA LEU A 269 -4.46 -9.76 34.80
C LEU A 269 -3.79 -9.16 36.05
N TYR A 270 -2.82 -8.25 35.87
CA TYR A 270 -2.21 -7.48 36.94
C TYR A 270 -3.22 -6.57 37.65
N ARG A 271 -4.11 -5.93 36.89
CA ARG A 271 -5.14 -5.05 37.46
C ARG A 271 -6.21 -5.80 38.25
N VAL A 272 -6.54 -7.03 37.83
CA VAL A 272 -7.47 -7.90 38.58
C VAL A 272 -6.84 -8.35 39.90
N ASP A 273 -5.56 -8.75 39.88
CA ASP A 273 -4.83 -9.09 41.09
C ASP A 273 -3.32 -8.89 40.86
N ALA A 274 -2.74 -7.92 41.57
CA ALA A 274 -1.34 -7.57 41.45
C ALA A 274 -0.40 -8.71 41.87
N SER A 275 -0.87 -9.64 42.70
CA SER A 275 -0.08 -10.81 43.13
C SER A 275 0.19 -11.81 42.00
N ASN A 276 -0.45 -11.64 40.83
CA ASN A 276 -0.15 -12.44 39.63
C ASN A 276 1.27 -12.23 39.10
N PHE A 277 1.93 -11.12 39.46
CA PHE A 277 3.28 -10.77 39.01
C PHE A 277 4.17 -10.31 40.16
N ILE A 278 5.48 -10.54 40.02
CA ILE A 278 6.50 -9.98 40.92
C ILE A 278 7.24 -8.82 40.25
N ASN A 279 7.82 -7.93 41.07
CA ASN A 279 8.56 -6.73 40.66
C ASN A 279 7.72 -5.70 39.89
N VAL A 280 6.46 -5.52 40.29
CA VAL A 280 5.47 -4.66 39.63
C VAL A 280 5.07 -3.43 40.46
N SER A 281 5.94 -2.97 41.37
CA SER A 281 5.57 -1.93 42.36
C SER A 281 5.16 -0.59 41.75
N ASP A 282 5.55 -0.30 40.51
CA ASP A 282 5.14 0.90 39.75
C ASP A 282 4.97 0.57 38.25
N ALA A 283 4.56 -0.65 37.93
CA ALA A 283 4.50 -1.11 36.55
C ALA A 283 3.39 -0.39 35.77
N SER A 284 3.78 0.27 34.69
CA SER A 284 2.90 0.92 33.72
C SER A 284 2.40 -0.09 32.68
N PHE A 285 1.38 0.31 31.91
CA PHE A 285 0.90 -0.47 30.75
C PHE A 285 2.04 -0.83 29.78
N TRP A 286 2.98 0.10 29.55
CA TRP A 286 4.10 -0.10 28.63
C TRP A 286 5.09 -1.14 29.13
N ASP A 287 5.26 -1.29 30.44
CA ASP A 287 6.10 -2.34 31.01
C ASP A 287 5.54 -3.72 30.73
N PHE A 288 4.21 -3.88 30.68
CA PHE A 288 3.57 -5.13 30.30
C PHE A 288 3.62 -5.42 28.79
N ILE A 289 3.55 -4.38 27.95
CA ILE A 289 3.85 -4.53 26.50
C ILE A 289 5.32 -4.94 26.30
N GLY A 290 6.24 -4.33 27.04
CA GLY A 290 7.66 -4.67 27.05
C GLY A 290 7.90 -6.10 27.53
N PHE A 291 7.28 -6.50 28.63
CA PHE A 291 7.28 -7.88 29.13
C PHE A 291 6.82 -8.85 28.03
N SER A 292 5.64 -8.61 27.45
CA SER A 292 5.11 -9.43 26.37
C SER A 292 6.06 -9.52 25.17
N PHE A 293 6.64 -8.40 24.73
CA PHE A 293 7.61 -8.37 23.64
C PHE A 293 8.85 -9.20 23.97
N THR A 294 9.42 -9.05 25.18
CA THR A 294 10.59 -9.81 25.62
C THR A 294 10.29 -11.31 25.73
N THR A 295 9.10 -11.70 26.20
CA THR A 295 8.65 -13.10 26.23
C THR A 295 8.56 -13.69 24.82
N LEU A 296 8.00 -12.96 23.84
CA LEU A 296 7.98 -13.43 22.44
C LEU A 296 9.39 -13.60 21.87
N MET A 297 10.31 -12.70 22.22
CA MET A 297 11.72 -12.78 21.81
C MET A 297 12.54 -13.78 22.63
N THR A 298 11.94 -14.49 23.58
CA THR A 298 12.63 -15.40 24.51
C THR A 298 13.78 -14.73 25.29
N SER A 299 13.65 -13.43 25.53
CA SER A 299 14.65 -12.60 26.20
C SER A 299 14.29 -12.38 27.67
N SER A 300 15.29 -12.36 28.54
CA SER A 300 15.13 -12.15 29.99
C SER A 300 15.36 -10.69 30.43
N ILE A 301 15.11 -9.71 29.54
CA ILE A 301 15.35 -8.29 29.83
C ILE A 301 14.30 -7.72 30.80
N SER A 302 13.04 -8.18 30.72
CA SER A 302 12.00 -7.68 31.60
C SER A 302 12.22 -8.16 33.04
N THR A 303 12.07 -7.23 33.99
CA THR A 303 12.12 -7.49 35.43
C THR A 303 10.82 -8.10 35.97
N ILE A 304 9.72 -7.96 35.21
CA ILE A 304 8.42 -8.53 35.54
C ILE A 304 8.47 -10.04 35.32
N ALA A 305 7.98 -10.81 36.30
CA ALA A 305 7.86 -12.26 36.18
C ALA A 305 6.51 -12.77 36.70
N PRO A 306 5.96 -13.85 36.10
CA PRO A 306 4.68 -14.42 36.52
C PRO A 306 4.82 -15.17 37.85
N ALA A 307 3.97 -14.84 38.83
CA ALA A 307 4.01 -15.44 40.16
C ALA A 307 2.98 -16.57 40.33
N THR A 308 1.79 -16.42 39.76
CA THR A 308 0.68 -17.37 39.91
C THR A 308 0.60 -18.35 38.74
N GLY A 309 -0.09 -19.48 38.95
CA GLY A 309 -0.30 -20.48 37.90
C GLY A 309 -1.04 -19.96 36.67
N VAL A 310 -1.94 -18.98 36.84
CA VAL A 310 -2.68 -18.35 35.72
C VAL A 310 -1.74 -17.50 34.87
N ALA A 311 -0.90 -16.66 35.50
CA ALA A 311 0.09 -15.85 34.79
C ALA A 311 1.15 -16.72 34.09
N GLN A 312 1.58 -17.80 34.72
CA GLN A 312 2.49 -18.78 34.14
C GLN A 312 1.88 -19.48 32.93
N LEU A 313 0.63 -19.94 33.03
CA LEU A 313 -0.08 -20.57 31.91
C LEU A 313 -0.17 -19.62 30.72
N LEU A 314 -0.53 -18.36 30.95
CA LEU A 314 -0.60 -17.35 29.90
C LEU A 314 0.77 -17.11 29.24
N THR A 315 1.84 -17.11 30.03
CA THR A 315 3.23 -17.04 29.55
C THR A 315 3.58 -18.24 28.68
N TYR A 316 3.21 -19.47 29.08
CA TYR A 316 3.43 -20.66 28.26
C TYR A 316 2.64 -20.64 26.95
N VAL A 317 1.39 -20.15 26.97
CA VAL A 317 0.60 -19.95 25.76
C VAL A 317 1.28 -18.95 24.82
N GLN A 318 1.83 -17.86 25.36
CA GLN A 318 2.56 -16.89 24.56
C GLN A 318 3.87 -17.46 23.98
N LEU A 319 4.62 -18.23 24.76
CA LEU A 319 5.83 -18.91 24.26
C LEU A 319 5.50 -19.92 23.16
N PHE A 320 4.38 -20.63 23.29
CA PHE A 320 3.87 -21.48 22.22
C PHE A 320 3.54 -20.66 20.96
N VAL A 321 2.91 -19.50 21.10
CA VAL A 321 2.67 -18.57 19.99
C VAL A 321 3.98 -18.09 19.36
N SER A 322 5.01 -17.79 20.15
CA SER A 322 6.35 -17.44 19.63
C SER A 322 6.94 -18.57 18.79
N LEU A 323 6.87 -19.81 19.29
CA LEU A 323 7.30 -20.99 18.53
C LEU A 323 6.54 -21.10 17.20
N LEU A 324 5.22 -20.90 17.20
CA LEU A 324 4.42 -20.90 15.98
C LEU A 324 4.85 -19.79 15.00
N LEU A 325 5.19 -18.59 15.49
CA LEU A 325 5.71 -17.50 14.65
C LEU A 325 7.06 -17.85 14.03
N ILE A 326 7.96 -18.51 14.77
CA ILE A 326 9.24 -18.99 14.25
C ILE A 326 9.02 -20.07 13.18
N VAL A 327 8.13 -21.03 13.42
CA VAL A 327 7.78 -22.05 12.42
C VAL A 327 7.21 -21.40 11.15
N LEU A 328 6.32 -20.42 11.30
CA LEU A 328 5.79 -19.64 10.16
C LEU A 328 6.90 -18.88 9.42
N LEU A 329 7.83 -18.23 10.15
CA LEU A 329 8.98 -17.55 9.56
C LEU A 329 9.83 -18.51 8.71
N VAL A 330 10.19 -19.66 9.27
CA VAL A 330 10.99 -20.68 8.59
C VAL A 330 10.25 -21.20 7.36
N PHE A 331 8.95 -21.48 7.48
CA PHE A 331 8.14 -21.96 6.36
C PHE A 331 8.00 -20.93 5.23
N ILE A 332 7.85 -19.65 5.58
CA ILE A 332 7.82 -18.52 4.64
C ILE A 332 9.16 -18.38 3.91
N ILE A 333 10.27 -18.38 4.66
CA ILE A 333 11.62 -18.15 4.10
C ILE A 333 12.05 -19.34 3.22
N LEU A 334 11.82 -20.57 3.70
CA LEU A 334 12.48 -21.72 3.09
C LEU A 334 11.85 -22.16 1.77
N THR A 335 10.53 -22.36 1.64
CA THR A 335 10.10 -23.14 0.45
C THR A 335 8.63 -23.02 0.05
N SER A 336 7.68 -23.41 0.88
CA SER A 336 6.35 -23.80 0.36
C SER A 336 5.48 -22.63 -0.10
N ILE A 337 5.43 -21.54 0.68
CA ILE A 337 4.58 -20.39 0.32
C ILE A 337 5.16 -19.66 -0.89
N ARG A 338 6.48 -19.48 -0.93
CA ARG A 338 7.15 -18.80 -2.06
C ARG A 338 6.93 -19.55 -3.37
N GLU A 339 7.14 -20.87 -3.36
CA GLU A 339 6.95 -21.70 -4.56
C GLU A 339 5.50 -21.74 -5.01
N LYS A 340 4.56 -21.86 -4.06
CA LYS A 340 3.13 -21.83 -4.37
C LYS A 340 2.72 -20.50 -5.01
N TYR A 341 3.10 -19.38 -4.42
CA TYR A 341 2.79 -18.05 -4.95
C TYR A 341 3.45 -17.80 -6.30
N LYS A 342 4.69 -18.28 -6.48
CA LYS A 342 5.36 -18.24 -7.77
C LYS A 342 4.60 -19.02 -8.83
N LYS A 343 4.17 -20.24 -8.52
CA LYS A 343 3.35 -21.06 -9.43
C LYS A 343 2.04 -20.37 -9.79
N ASP A 344 1.32 -19.80 -8.83
CA ASP A 344 0.06 -19.12 -9.12
C ASP A 344 0.27 -17.85 -9.98
N LEU A 345 1.40 -17.15 -9.80
CA LEU A 345 1.80 -16.03 -10.65
C LEU A 345 2.23 -16.50 -12.05
N ASP A 346 2.92 -17.63 -12.17
CA ASP A 346 3.28 -18.25 -13.46
C ASP A 346 2.02 -18.69 -14.21
N ASP A 347 1.04 -19.29 -13.53
CA ASP A 347 -0.25 -19.66 -14.12
C ASP A 347 -1.04 -18.43 -14.58
N LEU A 348 -1.02 -17.35 -13.79
CA LEU A 348 -1.61 -16.07 -14.17
C LEU A 348 -0.88 -15.46 -15.39
N LEU A 349 0.45 -15.55 -15.42
CA LEU A 349 1.27 -15.08 -16.51
C LEU A 349 0.93 -15.79 -17.82
N ILE A 350 0.80 -17.12 -17.79
CA ILE A 350 0.40 -17.93 -18.94
C ILE A 350 -0.98 -17.49 -19.45
N GLY A 351 -1.94 -17.29 -18.55
CA GLY A 351 -3.28 -16.81 -18.94
C GLY A 351 -3.26 -15.42 -19.59
N LEU A 352 -2.41 -14.51 -19.10
CA LEU A 352 -2.23 -13.18 -19.69
C LEU A 352 -1.52 -13.24 -21.05
N GLU A 353 -0.54 -14.12 -21.22
CA GLU A 353 0.17 -14.34 -22.50
C GLU A 353 -0.78 -14.91 -23.56
N ASP A 354 -1.59 -15.92 -23.21
CA ASP A 354 -2.62 -16.47 -24.11
C ASP A 354 -3.63 -15.39 -24.54
N ALA A 355 -4.09 -14.56 -23.60
CA ALA A 355 -5.00 -13.45 -23.88
C ALA A 355 -4.36 -12.36 -24.77
N HIS A 356 -3.10 -12.05 -24.53
CA HIS A 356 -2.34 -11.10 -25.34
C HIS A 356 -2.20 -11.62 -26.78
N ASP A 357 -1.85 -12.89 -26.95
CA ASP A 357 -1.67 -13.52 -28.25
C ASP A 357 -3.00 -13.67 -29.00
N LYS A 358 -4.08 -14.02 -28.31
CA LYS A 358 -5.44 -14.00 -28.87
C LYS A 358 -5.85 -12.63 -29.35
N SER A 359 -5.67 -11.59 -28.53
CA SER A 359 -5.96 -10.20 -28.90
C SER A 359 -5.16 -9.76 -30.12
N ARG A 360 -3.87 -10.16 -30.19
CA ARG A 360 -3.02 -9.90 -31.35
C ARG A 360 -3.52 -10.62 -32.60
N ARG A 361 -3.83 -11.91 -32.52
CA ARG A 361 -4.38 -12.69 -33.65
C ARG A 361 -5.72 -12.14 -34.11
N TYR A 362 -6.56 -11.66 -33.19
CA TYR A 362 -7.80 -10.99 -33.54
C TYR A 362 -7.54 -9.75 -34.40
N VAL A 363 -6.54 -8.93 -34.05
CA VAL A 363 -6.16 -7.77 -34.86
C VAL A 363 -5.67 -8.20 -36.25
N GLU A 364 -4.74 -9.15 -36.30
CA GLU A 364 -4.16 -9.62 -37.55
C GLU A 364 -5.22 -10.25 -38.48
N ALA A 365 -6.14 -11.04 -37.92
CA ALA A 365 -7.17 -11.74 -38.70
C ALA A 365 -8.33 -10.83 -39.16
N ASN A 366 -8.68 -9.79 -38.40
CA ASN A 366 -9.82 -8.93 -38.74
C ASN A 366 -9.42 -7.67 -39.52
N PHE A 367 -8.16 -7.25 -39.44
CA PHE A 367 -7.71 -6.00 -40.04
C PHE A 367 -6.59 -6.19 -41.05
N GLU A 368 -6.04 -7.40 -41.20
CA GLU A 368 -4.90 -7.69 -42.10
C GLU A 368 -3.68 -6.78 -41.84
N LEU A 369 -3.64 -6.15 -40.67
CA LEU A 369 -2.57 -5.26 -40.25
C LEU A 369 -1.62 -6.03 -39.34
N THR A 370 -0.33 -5.94 -39.65
CA THR A 370 0.71 -6.29 -38.68
C THR A 370 0.67 -5.33 -37.50
N ALA A 371 1.22 -5.74 -36.35
CA ALA A 371 1.28 -4.88 -35.17
C ALA A 371 1.94 -3.51 -35.45
N ASP A 372 2.98 -3.49 -36.30
CA ASP A 372 3.69 -2.25 -36.65
C ASP A 372 2.86 -1.36 -37.60
N ALA A 373 2.13 -1.97 -38.54
CA ALA A 373 1.20 -1.24 -39.40
C ALA A 373 0.03 -0.66 -38.59
N LEU A 374 -0.46 -1.40 -37.59
CA LEU A 374 -1.47 -0.90 -36.67
C LEU A 374 -0.97 0.32 -35.86
N GLU A 375 0.24 0.24 -35.30
CA GLU A 375 0.85 1.37 -34.58
C GLU A 375 0.95 2.60 -35.47
N SER A 376 1.32 2.42 -36.74
CA SER A 376 1.40 3.48 -37.75
C SER A 376 0.06 4.18 -37.99
N VAL A 377 -0.99 3.40 -38.26
CA VAL A 377 -2.35 3.91 -38.49
C VAL A 377 -2.90 4.62 -37.25
N LEU A 378 -2.59 4.13 -36.05
CA LEU A 378 -3.04 4.75 -34.81
C LEU A 378 -2.28 6.04 -34.46
N ILE A 379 -0.98 6.13 -34.82
CA ILE A 379 -0.19 7.35 -34.63
C ILE A 379 -0.79 8.50 -35.44
N GLU A 380 -1.16 8.24 -36.70
CA GLU A 380 -1.79 9.23 -37.57
C GLU A 380 -3.12 9.73 -37.00
N LYS A 381 -3.96 8.81 -36.49
CA LYS A 381 -5.29 9.16 -35.96
C LYS A 381 -5.26 9.79 -34.57
N ASN A 382 -4.36 9.36 -33.68
CA ASN A 382 -4.37 9.73 -32.26
C ASN A 382 -2.95 9.87 -31.67
N GLU A 383 -2.14 10.78 -32.21
CA GLU A 383 -0.74 10.99 -31.81
C GLU A 383 -0.54 11.09 -30.29
N GLN A 384 -1.37 11.88 -29.60
CA GLN A 384 -1.23 12.09 -28.15
C GLN A 384 -1.42 10.81 -27.34
N ILE A 385 -2.40 9.98 -27.71
CA ILE A 385 -2.67 8.71 -27.02
C ILE A 385 -1.55 7.72 -27.33
N MET A 386 -1.11 7.66 -28.58
CA MET A 386 -0.01 6.78 -28.99
C MET A 386 1.31 7.16 -28.35
N GLN A 387 1.62 8.45 -28.19
CA GLN A 387 2.79 8.91 -27.45
C GLN A 387 2.80 8.38 -26.01
N LEU A 388 1.63 8.38 -25.36
CA LEU A 388 1.49 7.85 -24.02
C LEU A 388 1.67 6.32 -24.00
N LEU A 389 0.98 5.59 -24.88
CA LEU A 389 1.04 4.12 -24.93
C LEU A 389 2.43 3.60 -25.29
N LEU A 390 3.04 4.15 -26.35
CA LEU A 390 4.41 3.83 -26.76
C LEU A 390 5.41 4.23 -25.67
N GLY A 391 5.19 5.38 -25.01
CA GLY A 391 6.03 5.83 -23.90
C GLY A 391 6.00 4.86 -22.71
N VAL A 392 4.85 4.22 -22.47
CA VAL A 392 4.70 3.21 -21.42
C VAL A 392 5.28 1.85 -21.86
N LYS A 393 5.08 1.44 -23.13
CA LYS A 393 5.55 0.16 -23.70
C LYS A 393 7.06 0.11 -23.93
N TYR A 394 7.63 1.17 -24.53
CA TYR A 394 9.03 1.21 -24.99
C TYR A 394 9.90 2.23 -24.26
N GLY A 395 9.30 3.10 -23.43
CA GLY A 395 9.97 4.23 -22.81
C GLY A 395 9.87 5.51 -23.64
N LYS A 396 9.86 6.68 -22.96
CA LYS A 396 9.69 7.99 -23.60
C LYS A 396 10.64 8.28 -24.77
N PRO A 397 11.97 8.03 -24.66
CA PRO A 397 12.89 8.38 -25.75
C PRO A 397 12.62 7.59 -27.04
N LYS A 398 12.30 6.30 -26.91
CA LYS A 398 11.98 5.43 -28.06
C LYS A 398 10.61 5.74 -28.65
N ALA A 399 9.63 6.10 -27.83
CA ALA A 399 8.34 6.60 -28.32
C ALA A 399 8.50 7.89 -29.13
N GLU A 400 9.31 8.83 -28.64
CA GLU A 400 9.60 10.08 -29.35
C GLU A 400 10.36 9.86 -30.67
N SER A 401 11.24 8.86 -30.76
CA SER A 401 11.92 8.52 -32.02
C SER A 401 10.94 7.92 -33.04
N MET A 402 10.09 6.97 -32.63
CA MET A 402 9.09 6.36 -33.50
C MET A 402 8.09 7.40 -34.05
N LEU A 403 7.64 8.34 -33.20
CA LEU A 403 6.76 9.43 -33.65
C LEU A 403 7.44 10.39 -34.63
N LYS A 404 8.75 10.62 -34.49
CA LYS A 404 9.51 11.47 -35.41
C LYS A 404 9.75 10.78 -36.75
N GLU A 405 9.99 9.48 -36.75
CA GLU A 405 10.13 8.69 -37.98
C GLU A 405 8.86 8.73 -38.81
N HIS A 406 7.68 8.60 -38.17
CA HIS A 406 6.38 8.74 -38.84
C HIS A 406 6.03 10.16 -39.29
N LYS A 407 6.59 11.18 -38.63
CA LYS A 407 6.35 12.59 -38.99
C LYS A 407 7.25 13.11 -40.10
N LYS A 408 8.31 12.39 -40.49
CA LYS A 408 9.07 12.79 -41.66
C LYS A 408 8.09 12.74 -42.84
N PRO A 409 7.74 13.90 -43.42
CA PRO A 409 6.88 13.90 -44.59
C PRO A 409 7.56 13.03 -45.65
N GLU A 410 6.77 12.45 -46.54
CA GLU A 410 7.26 11.84 -47.78
C GLU A 410 7.97 12.85 -48.71
N GLU A 411 8.79 13.78 -48.20
CA GLU A 411 9.74 14.61 -48.95
C GLU A 411 10.84 13.77 -49.65
N VAL A 412 10.68 12.45 -49.70
CA VAL A 412 11.51 11.52 -50.49
C VAL A 412 10.77 11.05 -51.75
N SER A 413 9.46 11.33 -51.93
CA SER A 413 8.77 10.98 -53.18
C SER A 413 9.01 11.95 -54.34
N ASP A 414 9.47 13.18 -54.07
CA ASP A 414 9.88 14.13 -55.13
C ASP A 414 11.22 13.75 -55.81
N ASN A 415 11.99 12.81 -55.27
CA ASN A 415 13.23 12.31 -55.91
C ASN A 415 13.00 11.06 -56.79
N ILE A 416 11.75 10.63 -57.01
CA ILE A 416 11.43 9.52 -57.93
C ILE A 416 11.01 10.04 -59.32
N GLU A 417 10.57 11.31 -59.45
CA GLU A 417 10.33 11.91 -60.78
C GLU A 417 11.63 12.24 -61.55
N ASP A 418 12.76 12.38 -60.87
CA ASP A 418 14.08 12.61 -61.52
C ASP A 418 14.83 11.30 -61.89
N ALA A 419 14.25 10.13 -61.64
CA ALA A 419 14.85 8.83 -61.97
C ALA A 419 14.22 8.14 -63.22
N GLU A 420 13.20 8.74 -63.85
CA GLU A 420 12.62 8.25 -65.11
C GLU A 420 13.15 8.97 -66.38
N VAL A 421 14.17 9.84 -66.25
CA VAL A 421 14.87 10.43 -67.40
C VAL A 421 16.38 10.25 -67.27
N SER A 422 16.86 9.02 -67.45
CA SER A 422 18.23 8.75 -67.90
C SER A 422 18.33 7.43 -68.65
#